data_AF-A0A924QG38-F1
#
_entry.id   AF-A0A924QG38-F1
#
_cell.length_a   1.000
_cell.length_b   1.000
_cell.length_c   1.000
_cell.angle_alpha   90.00
_cell.angle_beta   90.00
_cell.angle_gamma   90.00
#
_symmetry.space_group_name_H-M   'P 1'
#
loop_
_entity.id
_entity.type
_entity.pdbx_description
1 polymer ?
#
loop_
_entity_poly.entity_id
_entity_poly.type
_entity_poly.pdbx_seq_one_letter_code
_entity_poly.pdbx_strand_id
1 'polypeptide(L)'
;MLISRVLDGVDGALARLTAPTDRGGFLDITLDFLFYASVPLAFAVVHPAANALPAAVLLAAFIGTATTFLAFAALAAQRGLKNVAFPNKGIYYLGGLTEATETLICFALMCLWPAYFAPFAYSFAALCGLTIPMRLWAGWRAFSD
;
A
#
# COMPACT_ATOMS: atom_id res chain seq x y z
N MET A 1 0.60 15.49 1.46
CA MET A 1 0.13 14.94 0.17
C MET A 1 1.04 15.37 -0.97
N LEU A 2 0.92 16.59 -1.51
CA LEU A 2 1.64 16.98 -2.73
C LEU A 2 3.17 17.01 -2.58
N ILE A 3 3.72 17.53 -1.47
CA ILE A 3 5.17 17.61 -1.25
C ILE A 3 5.82 16.22 -1.12
N SER A 4 5.20 15.32 -0.37
CA SER A 4 5.68 13.94 -0.23
C SER A 4 5.66 13.19 -1.57
N ARG A 5 4.73 13.50 -2.48
CA ARG A 5 4.72 12.91 -3.84
C ARG A 5 5.76 13.49 -4.77
N VAL A 6 6.06 14.78 -4.64
CA VAL A 6 7.15 15.39 -5.41
C VAL A 6 8.47 14.75 -4.98
N LEU A 7 8.67 14.55 -3.68
CA LEU A 7 9.87 13.89 -3.16
C LEU A 7 9.94 12.42 -3.60
N ASP A 8 8.86 11.65 -3.49
CA ASP A 8 8.80 10.25 -3.92
C ASP A 8 8.99 10.09 -5.46
N GLY A 9 8.33 10.93 -6.25
CA GLY A 9 8.49 10.95 -7.71
C GLY A 9 9.90 11.37 -8.15
N VAL A 10 10.54 12.29 -7.41
CA VAL A 10 11.92 12.73 -7.64
C VAL A 10 12.90 11.66 -7.20
N ASP A 11 12.70 11.01 -6.06
CA ASP A 11 13.56 9.93 -5.55
C ASP A 11 13.50 8.71 -6.47
N GLY A 12 12.29 8.32 -6.92
CA GLY A 12 12.11 7.26 -7.91
C GLY A 12 12.67 7.60 -9.30
N ALA A 13 12.67 8.87 -9.70
CA ALA A 13 13.32 9.32 -10.94
C ALA A 13 14.85 9.39 -10.82
N LEU A 14 15.36 9.81 -9.66
CA LEU A 14 16.79 9.87 -9.33
C LEU A 14 17.38 8.46 -9.21
N ALA A 15 16.64 7.51 -8.63
CA ALA A 15 17.01 6.09 -8.56
C ALA A 15 17.02 5.39 -9.93
N ARG A 16 16.30 5.92 -10.94
CA ARG A 16 16.39 5.44 -12.33
C ARG A 16 17.60 6.00 -13.08
N LEU A 17 18.13 7.14 -12.63
CA LEU A 17 19.34 7.78 -13.16
C LEU A 17 20.62 7.33 -12.43
N THR A 18 20.49 6.59 -11.32
CA THR A 18 21.57 6.03 -10.51
C THR A 18 21.39 4.52 -10.32
N ALA A 19 22.37 3.83 -9.73
CA ALA A 19 22.23 2.40 -9.46
C ALA A 19 21.22 2.20 -8.31
N PRO A 20 20.14 1.40 -8.49
CA PRO A 20 19.23 1.08 -7.39
C PRO A 20 20.01 0.40 -6.26
N THR A 21 19.76 0.83 -5.03
CA THR A 21 20.40 0.27 -3.83
C THR A 21 19.37 -0.39 -2.93
N ASP A 22 19.76 -1.48 -2.25
CA ASP A 22 18.89 -2.16 -1.29
C ASP A 22 18.41 -1.23 -0.17
N ARG A 23 19.27 -0.29 0.24
CA ARG A 23 18.93 0.74 1.25
C ARG A 23 17.84 1.68 0.76
N GLY A 24 17.89 2.11 -0.50
CA GLY A 24 16.87 2.95 -1.12
C GLY A 24 15.53 2.23 -1.19
N GLY A 25 15.51 0.99 -1.67
CA GLY A 25 14.28 0.19 -1.74
C GLY A 25 13.67 -0.12 -0.37
N PHE A 26 14.49 -0.36 0.65
CA PHE A 26 14.02 -0.52 2.03
C PHE A 26 13.39 0.76 2.59
N LEU A 27 14.01 1.92 2.35
CA LEU A 27 13.51 3.19 2.85
C LEU A 27 12.19 3.58 2.16
N ASP A 28 12.14 3.42 0.84
CA ASP A 28 10.97 3.67 -0.02
C ASP A 28 9.72 2.96 0.51
N ILE A 29 9.78 1.63 0.60
CA ILE A 29 8.64 0.82 1.06
C ILE A 29 8.25 1.13 2.52
N THR A 30 9.23 1.42 3.38
CA THR A 30 8.98 1.73 4.79
C THR A 30 8.27 3.07 4.95
N LEU A 31 8.73 4.09 4.23
CA LEU A 31 8.14 5.43 4.28
C LEU A 31 6.76 5.46 3.64
N ASP A 32 6.54 4.69 2.57
CA ASP A 32 5.24 4.54 1.92
C ASP A 32 4.18 4.00 2.88
N PHE A 33 4.47 2.88 3.56
CA PHE A 33 3.51 2.30 4.51
C PHE A 33 3.26 3.21 5.71
N LEU A 34 4.30 3.88 6.21
CA LEU A 34 4.16 4.83 7.31
C LEU A 34 3.28 6.02 6.89
N PHE A 35 3.49 6.55 5.68
CA PHE A 35 2.67 7.61 5.12
C PHE A 35 1.21 7.17 4.95
N TYR A 36 0.97 5.98 4.38
CA TYR A 36 -0.38 5.45 4.21
C TYR A 36 -1.12 5.24 5.53
N ALA A 37 -0.43 4.81 6.58
CA ALA A 37 -1.01 4.70 7.92
C ALA A 37 -1.25 6.08 8.58
N SER A 38 -0.41 7.06 8.30
CA SER A 38 -0.51 8.40 8.91
C SER A 38 -1.80 9.14 8.51
N VAL A 39 -2.30 8.92 7.30
CA VAL A 39 -3.46 9.67 6.77
C VAL A 39 -4.74 9.31 7.55
N PRO A 40 -5.20 8.03 7.62
CA PRO A 40 -6.37 7.68 8.42
C PRO A 40 -6.21 8.02 9.90
N LEU A 41 -4.99 7.85 10.43
CA LEU A 41 -4.69 8.19 11.82
C LEU A 41 -4.89 9.68 12.11
N ALA A 42 -4.46 10.57 11.21
CA ALA A 42 -4.66 12.00 11.35
C ALA A 42 -6.16 12.36 11.41
N PHE A 43 -7.00 11.77 10.55
CA PHE A 43 -8.45 11.98 10.59
C PHE A 43 -9.09 11.47 11.90
N ALA A 44 -8.61 10.34 12.42
CA ALA A 44 -9.04 9.81 13.72
C ALA A 44 -8.65 10.74 14.87
N VAL A 45 -7.45 11.32 14.86
CA VAL A 45 -6.98 12.23 15.92
C VAL A 45 -7.74 13.55 15.89
N VAL A 46 -8.00 14.11 14.70
CA VAL A 46 -8.67 15.42 14.57
C VAL A 46 -10.15 15.35 14.98
N HIS A 47 -10.87 14.29 14.60
CA HIS A 47 -12.29 14.10 14.97
C HIS A 47 -12.58 12.66 15.41
N PRO A 48 -12.17 12.26 16.62
CA PRO A 48 -12.25 10.87 17.07
C PRO A 48 -13.68 10.32 17.08
N ALA A 49 -14.65 11.10 17.54
CA ALA A 49 -16.05 10.66 17.63
C ALA A 49 -16.66 10.24 16.29
N ALA A 50 -16.23 10.87 15.18
CA ALA A 50 -16.74 10.57 13.84
C ALA A 50 -15.84 9.60 13.06
N ASN A 51 -14.52 9.70 13.25
CA ASN A 51 -13.55 9.09 12.34
C ASN A 51 -12.74 7.93 12.93
N ALA A 52 -12.74 7.72 14.25
CA ALA A 52 -11.87 6.72 14.87
C ALA A 52 -12.17 5.29 14.38
N LEU A 53 -13.44 4.88 14.34
CA LEU A 53 -13.82 3.55 13.88
C LEU A 53 -13.57 3.34 12.37
N PRO A 54 -14.00 4.23 11.45
CA PRO A 54 -13.68 4.11 10.04
C PRO A 54 -12.17 4.07 9.77
N ALA A 55 -11.38 4.91 10.47
CA ALA A 55 -9.94 4.92 10.35
C ALA A 55 -9.30 3.61 10.83
N ALA A 56 -9.75 3.06 11.97
CA ALA A 56 -9.26 1.78 12.49
C ALA A 56 -9.54 0.63 11.52
N VAL A 57 -10.73 0.61 10.91
CA VAL A 57 -11.10 -0.41 9.90
C VAL A 57 -10.23 -0.28 8.65
N LEU A 58 -9.99 0.94 8.17
CA LEU A 58 -9.09 1.19 7.04
C LEU A 58 -7.63 0.80 7.35
N LEU A 59 -7.14 1.10 8.54
CA LEU A 59 -5.80 0.69 9.00
C LEU A 59 -5.67 -0.84 9.07
N ALA A 60 -6.67 -1.55 9.59
CA ALA A 60 -6.68 -3.01 9.61
C ALA A 60 -6.64 -3.60 8.19
N ALA A 61 -7.38 -3.01 7.26
CA ALA A 61 -7.35 -3.36 5.84
C ALA A 61 -5.97 -3.10 5.19
N PHE A 62 -5.30 -2.00 5.53
CA PHE A 62 -3.93 -1.74 5.09
C PHE A 62 -2.93 -2.75 5.66
N ILE A 63 -3.04 -3.11 6.93
CA ILE A 63 -2.17 -4.15 7.53
C ILE A 63 -2.35 -5.48 6.78
N GLY A 64 -3.59 -5.89 6.48
CA GLY A 64 -3.85 -7.13 5.75
C GLY A 64 -3.29 -7.11 4.32
N THR A 65 -3.51 -6.02 3.58
CA THR A 65 -3.02 -5.88 2.20
C THR A 65 -1.49 -5.75 2.13
N ALA A 66 -0.86 -5.04 3.08
CA ALA A 66 0.59 -4.90 3.20
C ALA A 66 1.25 -6.24 3.57
N THR A 67 0.71 -6.94 4.57
CA THR A 67 1.26 -8.22 5.05
C THR A 67 1.19 -9.29 3.97
N THR A 68 0.06 -9.42 3.27
CA THR A 68 -0.08 -10.40 2.18
C THR A 68 0.88 -10.13 1.03
N PHE A 69 1.10 -8.86 0.67
CA PHE A 69 2.07 -8.46 -0.33
C PHE A 69 3.51 -8.75 0.08
N LEU A 70 3.91 -8.31 1.29
CA LEU A 70 5.28 -8.42 1.76
C LEU A 70 5.68 -9.87 2.06
N ALA A 71 4.75 -10.66 2.62
CA ALA A 71 4.96 -12.10 2.86
C ALA A 71 5.16 -12.85 1.54
N PHE A 72 4.32 -12.57 0.53
CA PHE A 72 4.50 -13.15 -0.80
C PHE A 72 5.86 -12.77 -1.40
N ALA A 73 6.22 -11.47 -1.33
CA ALA A 73 7.48 -10.98 -1.87
C ALA A 73 8.71 -11.63 -1.21
N ALA A 74 8.71 -11.75 0.13
CA ALA A 74 9.79 -12.37 0.88
C ALA A 74 9.96 -13.85 0.53
N LEU A 75 8.86 -14.62 0.50
CA LEU A 75 8.90 -16.04 0.15
C LEU A 75 9.29 -16.28 -1.32
N ALA A 76 8.78 -15.46 -2.23
CA ALA A 76 9.13 -15.54 -3.65
C ALA A 76 10.61 -15.20 -3.90
N ALA A 77 11.16 -14.22 -3.18
CA ALA A 77 12.58 -13.91 -3.19
C ALA A 77 13.44 -15.07 -2.67
N GLN A 78 13.03 -15.71 -1.57
CA GLN A 78 13.72 -16.88 -1.03
C GLN A 78 13.74 -18.07 -2.01
N ARG A 79 12.64 -18.28 -2.77
CA ARG A 79 12.54 -19.34 -3.78
C ARG A 79 13.15 -18.98 -5.15
N GLY A 80 13.68 -17.77 -5.31
CA GLY A 80 14.30 -17.32 -6.57
C GLY A 80 13.34 -17.30 -7.77
N LEU A 81 12.03 -17.19 -7.55
CA LEU A 81 10.99 -17.27 -8.57
C LEU A 81 11.07 -16.11 -9.57
N LYS A 82 11.79 -16.18 -10.70
CA LYS A 82 11.94 -15.01 -11.62
C LYS A 82 10.60 -14.36 -12.03
N ASN A 83 10.57 -13.02 -11.99
CA ASN A 83 9.41 -12.16 -12.25
C ASN A 83 8.94 -12.31 -13.72
N VAL A 84 7.94 -13.15 -13.98
CA VAL A 84 7.51 -13.49 -15.36
C VAL A 84 6.69 -12.35 -16.01
N ALA A 85 6.12 -11.43 -15.21
CA ALA A 85 5.20 -10.41 -15.70
C ALA A 85 5.80 -8.98 -15.76
N PHE A 86 6.76 -8.61 -14.89
CA PHE A 86 7.33 -7.25 -14.84
C PHE A 86 8.83 -7.25 -14.47
N PRO A 87 9.74 -7.26 -15.45
CA PRO A 87 11.20 -7.40 -15.23
C PRO A 87 11.88 -6.27 -14.45
N ASN A 88 11.25 -5.09 -14.34
CA ASN A 88 11.87 -3.86 -13.84
C ASN A 88 11.35 -3.37 -12.48
N LYS A 89 10.53 -4.13 -11.76
CA LYS A 89 10.15 -3.82 -10.37
C LYS A 89 10.83 -4.81 -9.43
N GLY A 90 11.65 -4.31 -8.50
CA GLY A 90 12.46 -5.10 -7.57
C GLY A 90 11.69 -5.92 -6.53
N ILE A 91 10.35 -5.92 -6.57
CA ILE A 91 9.47 -6.67 -5.66
C ILE A 91 8.55 -7.56 -6.49
N TYR A 92 8.38 -8.82 -6.08
CA TYR A 92 7.44 -9.75 -6.70
C TYR A 92 6.01 -9.21 -6.60
N TYR A 93 5.49 -8.76 -7.74
CA TYR A 93 4.29 -7.95 -7.79
C TYR A 93 3.04 -8.84 -7.80
N LEU A 94 2.41 -8.98 -6.64
CA LEU A 94 1.07 -9.53 -6.54
C LEU A 94 0.08 -8.38 -6.75
N GLY A 95 -0.42 -8.24 -7.98
CA GLY A 95 -1.43 -7.25 -8.34
C GLY A 95 -2.65 -7.31 -7.41
N GLY A 96 -3.41 -6.22 -7.36
CA GLY A 96 -4.63 -6.11 -6.55
C GLY A 96 -5.52 -4.98 -7.05
N LEU A 97 -6.76 -4.95 -6.58
CA LEU A 97 -7.75 -3.91 -6.91
C LEU A 97 -7.49 -2.58 -6.19
N THR A 98 -6.45 -2.53 -5.35
CA THR A 98 -6.05 -1.36 -4.56
C THR A 98 -4.56 -1.10 -4.77
N GLU A 99 -4.25 -0.43 -5.87
CA GLU A 99 -2.89 0.02 -6.18
C GLU A 99 -2.55 1.36 -5.49
N ALA A 100 -1.28 1.76 -5.55
CA ALA A 100 -0.78 3.02 -5.00
C ALA A 100 -1.57 4.23 -5.55
N THR A 101 -1.88 4.22 -6.85
CA THR A 101 -2.64 5.30 -7.50
C THR A 101 -4.05 5.46 -6.90
N GLU A 102 -4.80 4.36 -6.76
CA GLU A 102 -6.17 4.38 -6.23
C GLU A 102 -6.20 4.79 -4.76
N THR A 103 -5.22 4.34 -3.98
CA THR A 103 -5.05 4.71 -2.56
C THR A 103 -4.84 6.21 -2.42
N LEU A 104 -4.00 6.80 -3.27
CA LEU A 104 -3.74 8.23 -3.26
C LEU A 104 -4.89 9.08 -3.77
N ILE A 105 -5.63 8.61 -4.78
CA ILE A 105 -6.88 9.26 -5.19
C ILE A 105 -7.87 9.25 -4.02
N CYS A 106 -8.04 8.10 -3.35
CA CYS A 106 -8.91 7.98 -2.19
C CYS A 106 -8.53 8.96 -1.07
N PHE A 107 -7.24 9.06 -0.76
CA PHE A 107 -6.78 10.02 0.24
C PHE A 107 -6.95 11.47 -0.19
N ALA A 108 -6.72 11.81 -1.47
CA ALA A 108 -6.98 13.15 -1.98
C ALA A 108 -8.47 13.51 -1.83
N LEU A 109 -9.38 12.58 -2.10
CA LEU A 109 -10.82 12.75 -1.90
C LEU A 109 -11.18 12.94 -0.42
N MET A 110 -10.57 12.16 0.49
CA MET A 110 -10.75 12.34 1.93
C MET A 110 -10.29 13.72 2.40
N CYS A 111 -9.17 14.23 1.87
CA CYS A 111 -8.67 15.57 2.20
C CYS A 111 -9.54 16.68 1.61
N LEU A 112 -10.10 16.50 0.41
CA LEU A 112 -10.96 17.49 -0.23
C LEU A 112 -12.35 17.56 0.42
N TRP A 113 -12.85 16.41 0.89
CA TRP A 113 -14.16 16.27 1.54
C TRP A 113 -14.05 15.55 2.89
N PRO A 114 -13.51 16.21 3.92
CA PRO A 114 -13.25 15.59 5.23
C PRO A 114 -14.52 15.11 5.94
N ALA A 115 -15.67 15.74 5.67
CA ALA A 115 -16.97 15.33 6.20
C ALA A 115 -17.41 13.94 5.70
N TYR A 116 -16.91 13.49 4.54
CA TYR A 116 -17.20 12.19 3.95
C TYR A 116 -16.08 11.17 4.18
N PHE A 117 -15.18 11.41 5.15
CA PHE A 117 -14.09 10.49 5.47
C PHE A 117 -14.60 9.06 5.77
N ALA A 118 -15.63 8.93 6.61
CA ALA A 118 -16.15 7.63 7.02
C ALA A 118 -16.60 6.75 5.84
N PRO A 119 -17.47 7.20 4.92
CA PRO A 119 -17.85 6.39 3.76
C PRO A 119 -16.66 6.07 2.86
N PHE A 120 -15.75 7.03 2.60
CA PHE A 120 -14.55 6.71 1.80
C PHE A 120 -13.68 5.64 2.48
N ALA A 121 -13.49 5.73 3.80
CA ALA A 121 -12.68 4.78 4.55
C ALA A 121 -13.27 3.37 4.52
N TYR A 122 -14.58 3.23 4.72
CA TYR A 122 -15.24 1.94 4.64
C TYR A 122 -15.26 1.36 3.23
N SER A 123 -15.54 2.19 2.20
CA SER A 123 -15.51 1.74 0.82
C SER A 123 -14.12 1.24 0.42
N PHE A 124 -13.07 1.98 0.79
CA PHE A 124 -11.71 1.56 0.48
C PHE A 124 -11.29 0.32 1.30
N ALA A 125 -11.66 0.25 2.57
CA ALA A 125 -11.43 -0.93 3.40
C ALA A 125 -12.11 -2.18 2.84
N ALA A 126 -13.30 -2.05 2.26
CA ALA A 126 -13.99 -3.15 1.58
C ALA A 126 -13.21 -3.63 0.34
N LEU A 127 -12.70 -2.72 -0.49
CA LEU A 127 -11.86 -3.06 -1.65
C LEU A 127 -10.56 -3.77 -1.24
N CYS A 128 -9.91 -3.29 -0.17
CA CYS A 128 -8.78 -3.98 0.46
C CYS A 128 -9.19 -5.38 0.96
N GLY A 129 -10.36 -5.49 1.60
CA GLY A 129 -10.94 -6.74 2.08
C GLY A 129 -11.20 -7.76 0.97
N LEU A 130 -11.49 -7.33 -0.26
CA LEU A 130 -11.56 -8.21 -1.44
C LEU A 130 -10.17 -8.61 -1.96
N THR A 131 -9.19 -7.71 -1.87
CA THR A 131 -7.82 -7.96 -2.36
C THR A 131 -7.06 -8.95 -1.46
N ILE A 132 -7.25 -8.90 -0.14
CA ILE A 132 -6.60 -9.80 0.82
C ILE A 132 -6.82 -11.30 0.49
N PRO A 133 -8.06 -11.82 0.36
CA PRO A 133 -8.29 -13.22 0.06
C PRO A 133 -7.78 -13.61 -1.33
N MET A 134 -7.86 -12.71 -2.33
CA MET A 134 -7.28 -12.95 -3.66
C MET A 134 -5.77 -13.18 -3.56
N ARG A 135 -5.07 -12.34 -2.79
CA ARG A 135 -3.63 -12.46 -2.56
C ARG A 135 -3.26 -13.70 -1.75
N LEU A 136 -4.02 -14.01 -0.70
CA LEU A 136 -3.83 -15.23 0.08
C LEU A 136 -4.01 -16.49 -0.77
N TRP A 137 -5.06 -16.54 -1.58
CA TRP A 137 -5.30 -17.67 -2.49
C TRP A 137 -4.19 -17.80 -3.55
N ALA A 138 -3.75 -16.70 -4.14
CA ALA A 138 -2.65 -16.69 -5.10
C ALA A 138 -1.34 -17.16 -4.46
N GLY A 139 -1.01 -16.69 -3.25
CA GLY A 139 0.16 -17.15 -2.48
C GLY A 139 0.08 -18.62 -2.11
N TRP A 140 -1.08 -19.08 -1.62
CA TRP A 140 -1.30 -20.49 -1.28
C TRP A 140 -1.07 -21.42 -2.48
N ARG A 141 -1.57 -21.04 -3.66
CA ARG A 141 -1.39 -21.80 -4.90
C ARG A 141 0.04 -21.70 -5.45
N ALA A 142 0.70 -20.56 -5.30
CA ALA A 142 2.07 -20.38 -5.78
C ALA A 142 3.10 -21.14 -4.94
N PHE A 143 2.79 -21.43 -3.67
CA PHE A 143 3.71 -22.08 -2.74
C PHE A 143 3.30 -23.50 -2.34
N SER A 144 2.29 -24.09 -3.00
CA SER A 144 1.90 -25.48 -2.83
C SER A 144 2.90 -26.41 -3.53
N ASP A 145 4.07 -26.53 -2.91
CA ASP A 145 5.08 -27.57 -3.19
C ASP A 145 4.97 -28.67 -2.13
#